data_AF-A0A7Y5D3Q8-F1
#
_entry.id   AF-A0A7Y5D3Q8-F1
#
_cell.length_a   1.000
_cell.length_b   1.000
_cell.length_c   1.000
_cell.angle_alpha   90.00
_cell.angle_beta   90.00
_cell.angle_gamma   90.00
#
_symmetry.space_group_name_H-M   'P 1'
#
loop_
_entity.id
_entity.type
_entity.pdbx_description
1 polymer ?
#
loop_
_entity_poly.entity_id
_entity_poly.type
_entity_poly.pdbx_seq_one_letter_code
_entity_poly.pdbx_strand_id
1 'polypeptide(L)'
;MGERRNIELADHSQLELNTNTQVSVRISPLKRQVPLTQGEAMFTVQHERLRPFTVQVNTLKIRDIGTRFNVKLHPERIDVAVLEGEVELDDGRSLNINC
;
A
#
# COMPACT_ATOMS: atom_id res chain seq x y z
N MET A 1 24.91 2.86 2.48
CA MET A 1 23.98 2.82 3.61
C MET A 1 22.58 2.88 3.04
N GLY A 2 21.71 1.96 3.43
CA GLY A 2 20.32 1.98 2.98
C GLY A 2 19.47 2.69 4.02
N GLU A 3 18.91 3.86 3.68
CA GLU A 3 18.01 4.59 4.57
C GLU A 3 16.59 4.01 4.48
N ARG A 4 16.03 3.67 5.63
CA ARG A 4 14.58 3.47 5.78
C ARG A 4 13.96 4.79 6.20
N ARG A 5 12.77 5.10 5.69
CA ARG A 5 12.06 6.33 6.02
C ARG A 5 10.68 6.01 6.55
N ASN A 6 10.36 6.56 7.71
CA ASN A 6 9.02 6.46 8.28
C ASN A 6 8.33 7.80 8.07
N ILE A 7 7.15 7.75 7.45
CA ILE A 7 6.37 8.92 7.07
C ILE A 7 4.97 8.77 7.65
N GLU A 8 4.57 9.71 8.49
CA GLU A 8 3.18 9.84 8.92
C GLU A 8 2.40 10.66 7.88
N LEU A 9 1.23 10.15 7.50
CA LEU A 9 0.34 10.77 6.54
C LEU A 9 -0.70 11.65 7.22
N ALA A 10 -1.34 12.54 6.44
CA ALA A 10 -2.37 13.45 6.93
C ALA A 10 -3.62 12.74 7.49
N ASP A 11 -3.81 11.46 7.20
CA ASP A 11 -4.89 10.62 7.73
C ASP A 11 -4.46 9.74 8.91
N HIS A 12 -3.31 10.04 9.54
CA HIS A 12 -2.68 9.26 10.63
C HIS A 12 -2.21 7.85 10.23
N SER A 13 -2.28 7.50 8.95
CA SER A 13 -1.65 6.30 8.42
C SER A 13 -0.12 6.45 8.41
N GLN A 14 0.60 5.35 8.56
CA GLN A 14 2.06 5.32 8.56
C GLN A 14 2.61 4.53 7.38
N LEU A 15 3.63 5.09 6.73
CA LEU A 15 4.39 4.45 5.66
C LEU A 15 5.83 4.25 6.12
N GLU A 16 6.30 3.01 6.08
CA GLU A 16 7.71 2.70 6.27
C GLU A 16 8.30 2.30 4.92
N LEU A 17 9.15 3.15 4.37
CA LEU A 17 9.81 2.94 3.08
C LEU A 17 11.15 2.27 3.33
N ASN A 18 11.37 1.13 2.66
CA ASN A 18 12.66 0.48 2.66
C ASN A 18 13.62 1.19 1.69
N THR A 19 14.86 0.72 1.64
CA THR A 19 15.91 1.28 0.79
C THR A 19 15.54 1.21 -0.69
N ASN A 20 15.85 2.25 -1.47
CA ASN A 20 15.57 2.30 -2.92
C ASN A 20 14.06 2.25 -3.28
N THR A 21 13.22 2.81 -2.40
CA THR A 21 11.77 2.85 -2.58
C THR A 21 11.32 4.19 -3.15
N GLN A 22 10.44 4.13 -4.15
CA GLN A 22 9.82 5.30 -4.74
C GLN A 22 8.30 5.20 -4.62
N VAL A 23 7.75 6.12 -3.84
CA VAL A 23 6.32 6.21 -3.57
C VAL A 23 5.85 7.64 -3.84
N SER A 24 4.65 7.77 -4.37
CA SER A 24 3.93 9.04 -4.44
C SER A 24 2.72 8.97 -3.52
N VAL A 25 2.41 10.04 -2.80
CA VAL A 25 1.26 10.09 -1.90
C VAL A 25 0.30 11.17 -2.39
N ARG A 26 -0.96 10.78 -2.61
CA ARG A 26 -2.04 11.67 -3.04
C ARG A 26 -3.21 11.50 -2.08
N ILE A 27 -3.25 12.34 -1.06
CA ILE A 27 -4.35 12.39 -0.09
C ILE A 27 -5.21 13.61 -0.41
N SER A 28 -6.50 13.39 -0.52
CA SER A 28 -7.50 14.41 -0.78
C SER A 28 -8.76 14.10 0.04
N PRO A 29 -9.67 15.06 0.24
CA PRO A 29 -10.89 14.85 1.01
C PRO A 29 -11.77 13.70 0.48
N LEU A 30 -11.61 13.30 -0.77
CA LEU A 30 -12.39 12.25 -1.44
C LEU A 30 -11.62 10.94 -1.67
N LYS A 31 -10.29 10.97 -1.66
CA LYS A 31 -9.45 9.85 -2.14
C LYS A 31 -8.12 9.78 -1.40
N ARG A 32 -7.70 8.58 -1.03
CA ARG A 32 -6.37 8.27 -0.49
C ARG A 32 -5.68 7.31 -1.46
N GLN A 33 -4.76 7.82 -2.28
CA GLN A 33 -4.07 7.04 -3.30
C GLN A 33 -2.56 7.12 -3.13
N VAL A 34 -1.91 5.96 -3.15
CA VAL A 34 -0.47 5.85 -2.96
C VAL A 34 0.16 4.98 -4.05
N PRO A 35 0.62 5.59 -5.16
CA PRO A 35 1.39 4.85 -6.16
C PRO A 35 2.77 4.45 -5.64
N LEU A 36 3.06 3.14 -5.63
CA LEU A 36 4.39 2.59 -5.41
C LEU A 36 4.97 2.18 -6.77
N THR A 37 6.01 2.89 -7.21
CA THR A 37 6.64 2.64 -8.52
C THR A 37 7.92 1.84 -8.41
N GLN A 38 8.51 1.73 -7.21
CA GLN A 38 9.73 0.98 -6.98
C GLN A 38 9.91 0.61 -5.51
N GLY A 39 10.52 -0.55 -5.25
CA GLY A 39 11.06 -0.91 -3.95
C GLY A 39 10.04 -1.60 -3.04
N GLU A 40 10.15 -1.34 -1.74
CA GLU A 40 9.38 -2.03 -0.71
C GLU A 40 8.86 -1.03 0.32
N ALA A 41 7.57 -1.12 0.62
CA ALA A 41 6.92 -0.25 1.59
C ALA A 41 5.96 -1.05 2.49
N MET A 42 6.06 -0.79 3.79
CA MET A 42 5.08 -1.23 4.78
C MET A 42 4.04 -0.13 4.95
N PHE A 43 2.77 -0.51 4.94
CA PHE A 43 1.64 0.36 5.14
C PHE A 43 0.91 -0.05 6.41
N THR A 44 0.75 0.91 7.32
CA THR A 44 -0.14 0.79 8.48
C THR A 44 -1.25 1.81 8.30
N VAL A 45 -2.42 1.36 7.87
CA VAL A 45 -3.50 2.26 7.46
C VAL A 45 -4.55 2.39 8.56
N GLN A 46 -4.96 3.62 8.83
CA GLN A 46 -6.08 3.85 9.73
C GLN A 46 -7.41 3.44 9.06
N HIS A 47 -8.15 2.57 9.74
CA HIS A 47 -9.46 2.07 9.28
C HIS A 47 -10.42 3.22 9.03
N GLU A 48 -10.85 3.39 7.77
CA GLU A 48 -11.84 4.41 7.42
C GLU A 48 -12.69 3.94 6.23
N ARG A 49 -13.99 3.74 6.48
CA ARG A 49 -14.92 3.16 5.50
C ARG A 49 -15.32 4.13 4.39
N LEU A 50 -15.31 5.43 4.68
CA LEU A 50 -15.82 6.46 3.77
C LEU A 50 -14.80 6.82 2.67
N ARG A 51 -13.51 6.72 2.95
CA ARG A 51 -12.44 7.03 1.98
C ARG A 51 -11.46 5.86 1.96
N PRO A 52 -11.66 4.81 1.14
CA PRO A 52 -10.75 3.67 1.13
C PRO A 52 -9.32 4.09 0.77
N PHE A 53 -8.34 3.44 1.40
CA PHE A 53 -6.94 3.66 1.09
C PHE A 53 -6.52 2.74 -0.04
N THR A 54 -6.01 3.29 -1.14
CA THR A 54 -5.63 2.51 -2.32
C THR A 54 -4.14 2.65 -2.58
N VAL A 55 -3.40 1.55 -2.48
CA VAL A 55 -2.02 1.46 -2.95
C VAL A 55 -2.06 0.96 -4.39
N GLN A 56 -1.41 1.67 -5.30
CA GLN A 56 -1.33 1.26 -6.71
C GLN A 56 0.10 0.84 -7.05
N VAL A 57 0.26 -0.38 -7.54
CA VAL A 57 1.55 -0.95 -7.94
C VAL A 57 1.43 -1.49 -9.35
N ASN A 58 2.03 -0.80 -10.32
CA ASN A 58 1.80 -1.08 -11.74
C ASN A 58 0.29 -1.13 -12.08
N THR A 59 -0.20 -2.29 -12.53
CA THR A 59 -1.62 -2.54 -12.84
C THR A 59 -2.44 -3.02 -11.63
N LEU A 60 -1.77 -3.45 -10.56
CA LEU A 60 -2.41 -3.93 -9.33
C LEU A 60 -2.87 -2.76 -8.48
N LYS A 61 -4.11 -2.82 -8.02
CA LYS A 61 -4.65 -1.94 -6.99
C LYS A 61 -4.91 -2.76 -5.74
N ILE A 62 -4.38 -2.28 -4.64
CA ILE A 62 -4.54 -2.87 -3.31
C ILE A 62 -5.41 -1.90 -2.55
N ARG A 63 -6.65 -2.29 -2.25
CA ARG A 63 -7.60 -1.47 -1.51
C ARG A 63 -7.66 -1.99 -0.08
N ASP A 64 -7.31 -1.12 0.84
CA ASP A 64 -7.27 -1.45 2.25
C ASP A 64 -8.56 -1.03 2.95
N ILE A 65 -9.11 -1.95 3.73
CA ILE A 65 -10.26 -1.78 4.61
C ILE A 65 -9.87 -1.75 6.10
N GLY A 66 -8.62 -1.45 6.46
CA GLY A 66 -8.11 -1.32 7.83
C GLY A 66 -7.07 -2.39 8.19
N THR A 67 -5.89 -2.33 7.58
CA THR A 67 -4.92 -3.42 7.59
C THR A 67 -3.50 -2.89 7.80
N ARG A 68 -2.63 -3.77 8.29
CA ARG A 68 -1.18 -3.62 8.19
C ARG A 68 -0.64 -4.60 7.16
N PHE A 69 0.00 -4.10 6.10
CA PHE A 69 0.50 -4.94 5.02
C PHE A 69 1.79 -4.40 4.41
N ASN A 70 2.62 -5.30 3.89
CA ASN A 70 3.85 -4.98 3.17
C ASN A 70 3.64 -5.20 1.68
N VAL A 71 4.14 -4.28 0.87
CA VAL A 71 4.18 -4.44 -0.59
C VAL A 71 5.60 -4.32 -1.07
N LYS A 72 6.03 -5.33 -1.81
CA LYS A 72 7.35 -5.39 -2.41
C LYS A 72 7.24 -5.57 -3.91
N LEU A 73 7.71 -4.56 -4.63
CA LEU A 73 7.77 -4.58 -6.07
C LEU A 73 9.11 -5.14 -6.53
N HIS A 74 9.06 -6.31 -7.17
CA HIS A 74 10.17 -6.89 -7.92
C HIS A 74 10.02 -6.61 -9.42
N PRO A 75 11.09 -6.73 -10.22
CA PRO A 75 11.01 -6.53 -11.67
C PRO A 75 9.98 -7.43 -12.37
N GLU A 76 9.78 -8.65 -11.86
CA GLU A 76 8.95 -9.69 -12.50
C GLU A 76 7.70 -10.07 -11.70
N ARG A 77 7.56 -9.59 -10.45
CA ARG A 77 6.44 -9.95 -9.58
C ARG A 77 6.15 -8.90 -8.53
N ILE A 78 4.96 -8.97 -7.95
CA ILE A 78 4.56 -8.14 -6.82
C ILE A 78 4.26 -9.08 -5.67
N ASP A 79 4.99 -8.91 -4.56
CA ASP A 79 4.76 -9.67 -3.34
C ASP A 79 3.96 -8.78 -2.38
N VAL A 80 2.79 -9.26 -1.95
CA VAL A 80 1.93 -8.58 -0.96
C VAL A 80 1.81 -9.50 0.25
N ALA A 81 2.16 -8.99 1.43
CA ALA A 81 2.05 -9.73 2.68
C ALA A 81 1.15 -8.96 3.65
N VAL A 82 0.04 -9.58 4.06
CA VAL A 82 -0.88 -9.02 5.06
C VAL A 82 -0.43 -9.49 6.44
N LEU A 83 -0.17 -8.54 7.34
CA LEU A 83 0.23 -8.82 8.71
C LEU A 83 -0.99 -8.87 9.64
N GLU A 84 -1.96 -7.98 9.44
CA GLU A 84 -3.18 -7.90 10.24
C GLU A 84 -4.28 -7.23 9.43
N GLY A 85 -5.48 -7.81 9.38
CA GLY A 85 -6.61 -7.27 8.63
C GLY A 85 -6.86 -8.02 7.32
N GLU A 86 -7.47 -7.33 6.36
CA GLU A 86 -7.82 -7.89 5.05
C GLU A 86 -7.59 -6.82 3.97
N VAL A 87 -6.91 -7.22 2.89
CA VAL A 87 -6.76 -6.37 1.71
C VAL A 87 -7.60 -6.93 0.58
N GLU A 88 -8.22 -6.02 -0.17
CA GLU A 88 -8.84 -6.36 -1.44
C GLU A 88 -7.82 -6.09 -2.55
N LEU A 89 -7.53 -7.13 -3.34
CA LEU A 89 -6.68 -7.01 -4.52
C LEU A 89 -7.54 -6.92 -5.78
N ASP A 90 -7.31 -5.87 -6.56
CA ASP A 90 -7.88 -5.65 -7.87
C ASP A 90 -6.75 -5.59 -8.89
N ASP A 91 -6.46 -6.70 -9.58
CA ASP A 91 -5.46 -6.74 -10.67
C ASP A 91 -6.08 -6.42 -12.05
N GLY A 92 -7.37 -6.07 -12.09
CA GLY A 92 -8.17 -6.05 -13.32
C GLY A 92 -8.64 -7.46 -13.75
N ARG A 93 -8.11 -8.50 -13.10
CA ARG A 93 -8.75 -9.81 -12.91
C ARG A 93 -8.99 -9.95 -11.40
N SER A 94 -10.17 -10.38 -10.98
CA SER A 94 -10.40 -10.62 -9.55
C SER A 94 -9.59 -11.85 -9.12
N LEU A 95 -8.57 -11.64 -8.29
CA LEU A 95 -7.92 -12.73 -7.55
C LEU A 95 -8.39 -12.63 -6.10
N ASN A 96 -9.36 -13.49 -5.75
CA ASN A 96 -9.72 -13.74 -4.36
C ASN A 96 -8.54 -14.43 -3.68
N ILE A 97 -7.81 -13.73 -2.82
CA ILE A 97 -6.84 -14.35 -1.92
C ILE A 97 -7.60 -14.76 -0.66
N ASN A 98 -7.95 -16.04 -0.57
CA ASN A 98 -8.29 -16.65 0.71
C ASN A 98 -6.98 -17.13 1.35
N CYS A 99 -6.67 -16.60 2.53
CA CYS A 99 -5.64 -17.11 3.44
C CYS A 99 -6.00 -18.50 3.97
#